data_AF-A0A0G0X2U1-F1
#
_entry.id   AF-A0A0G0X2U1-F1
#
_cell.length_a   1.000
_cell.length_b   1.000
_cell.length_c   1.000
_cell.angle_alpha   90.00
_cell.angle_beta   90.00
_cell.angle_gamma   90.00
#
_symmetry.space_group_name_H-M   'P 1'
#
loop_
_entity.id
_entity.type
_entity.pdbx_description
1 polymer ?
#
loop_
_entity_poly.entity_id
_entity_poly.type
_entity_poly.pdbx_seq_one_letter_code
_entity_poly.pdbx_strand_id
1 'polypeptide(L)'
;QRYKIQNTRYKIQLLDNPKVITPAAMNVGIKNAKGDIIIKMDAHSVYAKDYISKCVEHLEESGADNVGGALQSIPAKNTLMARAIAICLSHMFGAGGSYFRTGAGQPMEVDTVAFGCSNVWRR
;
A
#
# COMPACT_ATOMS: atom_id res chain seq x y z
N GLN A 1 -21.60 13.14 14.72
CA GLN A 1 -20.87 11.88 14.95
C GLN A 1 -21.55 10.79 14.14
N ARG A 2 -21.11 10.56 12.91
CA ARG A 2 -21.71 9.55 12.03
C ARG A 2 -20.78 8.34 12.03
N TYR A 3 -21.29 7.18 12.47
CA TYR A 3 -20.68 5.85 12.43
C TYR A 3 -19.52 5.57 13.41
N LYS A 4 -19.85 5.29 14.68
CA LYS A 4 -18.98 4.49 15.56
C LYS A 4 -19.33 3.01 15.40
N ILE A 5 -18.80 2.37 14.37
CA ILE A 5 -18.79 0.90 14.30
C ILE A 5 -17.53 0.43 15.00
N GLN A 6 -17.68 -0.18 16.17
CA GLN A 6 -16.61 -0.96 16.80
C GLN A 6 -16.94 -2.42 16.59
N ASN A 7 -16.17 -3.09 15.72
CA ASN A 7 -16.23 -4.54 15.63
C ASN A 7 -15.46 -5.09 16.84
N THR A 8 -16.10 -5.90 17.68
CA THR A 8 -15.46 -6.42 18.90
C THR A 8 -14.48 -7.56 18.62
N ARG A 9 -14.55 -8.19 17.44
CA ARG A 9 -13.65 -9.27 17.01
C ARG A 9 -12.37 -8.75 16.35
N TYR A 10 -12.44 -7.58 15.71
CA TYR A 10 -11.31 -6.98 14.99
C TYR A 10 -11.11 -5.54 15.46
N LYS A 11 -9.87 -5.12 15.74
CA LYS A 11 -9.53 -3.75 16.13
C LYS A 11 -9.65 -2.76 14.95
N ILE A 12 -10.88 -2.56 14.47
CA ILE A 12 -11.21 -1.67 13.36
C ILE A 12 -11.81 -0.39 13.93
N GLN A 13 -11.31 0.75 13.49
CA GLN A 13 -11.83 2.07 13.83
C GLN A 13 -12.17 2.81 12.54
N LEU A 14 -13.36 3.39 12.50
CA LEU A 14 -13.77 4.30 11.43
C LEU A 14 -13.59 5.74 11.92
N LEU A 15 -12.91 6.56 11.11
CA LEU A 15 -12.59 7.95 11.43
C LEU A 15 -13.15 8.87 10.34
N ASP A 16 -13.71 10.01 10.74
CA ASP A 16 -14.23 11.00 9.82
C ASP A 16 -13.10 11.74 9.09
N ASN A 17 -13.22 11.88 7.76
CA ASN A 17 -12.38 12.75 6.95
C ASN A 17 -13.21 13.91 6.41
N PRO A 18 -13.41 14.99 7.18
CA PRO A 18 -14.27 16.11 6.77
C PRO A 18 -13.71 16.86 5.55
N LYS A 19 -12.41 16.73 5.26
CA LYS A 19 -11.78 17.33 4.09
C LYS A 19 -11.96 16.50 2.81
N VAL A 20 -12.42 15.25 2.93
CA VAL A 20 -12.74 14.33 1.81
C VAL A 20 -11.58 14.16 0.80
N ILE A 21 -10.34 14.31 1.26
CA ILE A 21 -9.14 14.06 0.45
C ILE A 21 -8.25 13.01 1.10
N THR A 22 -7.55 12.23 0.28
CA THR A 22 -6.71 11.10 0.72
C THR A 22 -5.63 11.50 1.74
N PRO A 23 -4.84 12.58 1.56
CA PRO A 23 -3.80 12.94 2.53
C PRO A 23 -4.38 13.30 3.91
N ALA A 24 -5.55 13.95 3.94
CA ALA A 24 -6.22 14.27 5.20
C ALA A 24 -6.70 13.01 5.94
N ALA A 25 -7.23 12.02 5.20
CA ALA A 25 -7.61 10.73 5.77
C ALA A 25 -6.40 9.99 6.37
N MET A 26 -5.28 9.97 5.64
CA MET A 26 -4.04 9.32 6.08
C MET A 26 -3.49 9.96 7.35
N ASN A 27 -3.40 11.28 7.40
CA ASN A 27 -2.92 12.00 8.58
C ASN A 27 -3.80 11.75 9.80
N VAL A 28 -5.13 11.70 9.63
CA VAL A 28 -6.06 11.33 10.71
C VAL A 28 -5.84 9.90 11.16
N GLY A 29 -5.66 8.95 10.23
CA GLY A 29 -5.35 7.55 10.54
C GLY A 29 -4.05 7.39 11.32
N ILE A 30 -2.95 7.97 10.84
CA ILE A 30 -1.62 7.92 11.49
C ILE A 30 -1.69 8.50 12.90
N LYS A 31 -2.36 9.65 13.09
CA LYS A 31 -2.48 10.29 14.41
C LYS A 31 -3.24 9.43 15.45
N ASN A 32 -4.13 8.55 15.00
CA ASN A 32 -4.92 7.67 15.87
C ASN A 32 -4.35 6.23 15.96
N ALA A 33 -3.33 5.92 15.16
CA ALA A 33 -2.69 4.62 15.19
C ALA A 33 -1.95 4.39 16.51
N LYS A 34 -1.84 3.12 16.91
CA LYS A 34 -1.23 2.70 18.18
C LYS A 34 -0.08 1.70 18.00
N GLY A 35 0.19 1.28 16.77
CA GLY A 35 1.28 0.38 16.45
C GLY A 35 2.53 1.17 16.08
N ASP A 36 3.69 0.54 16.25
CA ASP A 36 5.00 1.12 15.91
C ASP A 36 5.26 1.13 14.40
N ILE A 37 4.57 0.26 13.67
CA ILE A 37 4.61 0.15 12.21
C ILE A 37 3.29 0.62 11.62
N ILE A 38 3.38 1.44 10.57
CA ILE A 38 2.24 1.89 9.78
C ILE A 38 2.35 1.32 8.38
N ILE A 39 1.25 0.69 7.93
CA ILE A 39 1.10 0.20 6.56
C ILE A 39 -0.05 0.98 5.91
N LYS A 40 0.24 1.67 4.80
CA LYS A 40 -0.77 2.31 3.97
C LYS A 40 -1.38 1.26 3.02
N MET A 41 -2.69 1.04 3.12
CA MET A 41 -3.41 0.12 2.24
C MET A 41 -4.55 0.85 1.50
N ASP A 42 -4.75 0.55 0.22
CA ASP A 42 -5.81 1.14 -0.58
C ASP A 42 -7.04 0.21 -0.63
N ALA A 43 -8.23 0.80 -0.53
CA ALA A 43 -9.49 0.07 -0.40
C ALA A 43 -9.89 -0.75 -1.65
N HIS A 44 -9.27 -0.49 -2.80
CA HIS A 44 -9.57 -1.13 -4.08
C HIS A 44 -8.40 -2.01 -4.58
N SER A 45 -7.59 -2.52 -3.65
CA SER A 45 -6.46 -3.41 -3.94
C SER A 45 -6.64 -4.76 -3.27
N VAL A 46 -6.11 -5.80 -3.91
CA VAL A 46 -6.06 -7.15 -3.35
C VAL A 46 -4.61 -7.43 -2.96
N TYR A 47 -4.40 -7.88 -1.73
CA TYR A 47 -3.09 -8.16 -1.17
C TYR A 47 -2.85 -9.66 -1.08
N ALA A 48 -1.59 -10.07 -1.26
CA ALA A 48 -1.17 -11.43 -0.95
C ALA A 48 -1.42 -11.73 0.54
N LYS A 49 -1.70 -12.99 0.87
CA LYS A 49 -2.05 -13.40 2.25
C LYS A 49 -0.95 -13.10 3.26
N ASP A 50 0.29 -13.08 2.80
CA ASP A 50 1.53 -12.85 3.54
C ASP A 50 2.10 -11.43 3.35
N TYR A 51 1.38 -10.54 2.65
CA TYR A 51 1.86 -9.19 2.33
C TYR A 51 2.32 -8.42 3.57
N ILE A 52 1.48 -8.40 4.61
CA ILE A 52 1.77 -7.68 5.86
C ILE A 52 2.99 -8.28 6.56
N SER A 53 3.02 -9.61 6.74
CA SER A 53 4.14 -10.29 7.39
C SER A 53 5.45 -10.08 6.64
N LYS A 54 5.43 -10.13 5.30
CA LYS A 54 6.62 -9.92 4.47
C LYS A 54 7.11 -8.47 4.50
N CYS A 55 6.20 -7.50 4.54
CA CYS A 55 6.58 -6.10 4.71
C CYS A 55 7.24 -5.87 6.07
N VAL A 56 6.69 -6.43 7.15
CA VAL A 56 7.30 -6.29 8.49
C VAL A 56 8.67 -6.97 8.55
N GLU A 57 8.78 -8.21 8.06
CA GLU A 57 10.04 -8.97 7.96
C GLU A 57 11.12 -8.15 7.23
N HIS A 58 10.83 -7.68 6.01
CA HIS A 58 11.82 -6.91 5.23
C HIS A 58 12.13 -5.54 5.84
N LEU A 59 11.18 -4.88 6.50
CA LEU A 59 11.43 -3.62 7.19
C LEU A 59 12.44 -3.81 8.33
N GLU A 60 12.29 -4.89 9.11
CA GLU A 60 13.16 -5.21 10.24
C GLU A 60 14.54 -5.70 9.79
N GLU A 61 14.60 -6.60 8.81
CA GLU A 61 15.85 -7.20 8.32
C GLU A 61 16.75 -6.20 7.59
N SER A 62 16.16 -5.37 6.72
CA SER A 62 16.92 -4.41 5.93
C SER A 62 17.28 -3.14 6.70
N GLY A 63 16.51 -2.81 7.75
CA GLY A 63 16.61 -1.54 8.44
C GLY A 63 16.15 -0.33 7.61
N ALA A 64 15.52 -0.55 6.45
CA ALA A 64 15.00 0.52 5.61
C ALA A 64 13.93 1.36 6.34
N ASP A 65 13.78 2.62 5.93
CA ASP A 65 12.76 3.52 6.49
C ASP A 65 11.35 3.16 6.01
N ASN A 66 11.24 2.58 4.82
CA ASN A 66 9.98 2.23 4.19
C ASN A 66 10.17 1.09 3.19
N VAL A 67 9.26 0.11 3.23
CA VAL A 67 9.24 -1.02 2.29
C VAL A 67 7.86 -1.15 1.65
N GLY A 68 7.80 -1.78 0.48
CA GLY A 68 6.53 -2.09 -0.18
C GLY A 68 6.69 -3.21 -1.19
N GLY A 69 5.57 -3.71 -1.71
CA GLY A 69 5.56 -4.80 -2.67
C GLY A 69 5.53 -4.34 -4.12
N ALA A 70 5.82 -5.28 -5.03
CA ALA A 70 5.46 -5.14 -6.44
C ALA A 70 3.94 -5.24 -6.61
N LEU A 71 3.40 -4.35 -7.45
CA LEU A 71 2.00 -4.24 -7.82
C LEU A 71 1.78 -4.98 -9.14
N GLN A 72 0.87 -5.94 -9.11
CA GLN A 72 0.41 -6.61 -10.32
C GLN A 72 -0.85 -5.90 -10.84
N SER A 73 -0.75 -5.29 -12.03
CA SER A 73 -1.93 -4.68 -12.66
C SER A 73 -2.75 -5.76 -13.36
N ILE A 74 -4.01 -5.94 -12.95
CA ILE A 74 -4.92 -6.92 -13.53
C ILE A 74 -5.99 -6.17 -14.36
N PRO A 75 -6.36 -6.66 -15.55
CA PRO A 75 -7.43 -6.04 -16.34
C PRO A 75 -8.76 -6.00 -15.59
N ALA A 76 -9.40 -4.84 -15.53
CA ALA A 76 -10.70 -4.69 -14.87
C ALA A 76 -11.85 -5.44 -15.56
N LYS A 77 -11.68 -5.77 -16.85
CA LYS A 77 -12.66 -6.49 -17.69
C LYS A 77 -11.93 -7.37 -18.70
N ASN A 78 -12.61 -8.40 -19.20
CA ASN A 78 -12.10 -9.22 -20.31
C ASN A 78 -12.33 -8.52 -21.67
N THR A 79 -11.64 -7.41 -21.91
CA THR A 79 -11.67 -6.67 -23.18
C THR A 79 -10.25 -6.39 -23.66
N LEU A 80 -10.06 -6.20 -24.97
CA LEU A 80 -8.76 -5.87 -25.54
C LEU A 80 -8.16 -4.61 -24.90
N MET A 81 -8.98 -3.57 -24.72
CA MET A 81 -8.53 -2.30 -24.12
C MET A 81 -8.08 -2.48 -22.66
N ALA A 82 -8.86 -3.16 -21.82
CA ALA A 82 -8.49 -3.38 -20.42
C ALA A 82 -7.21 -4.20 -20.29
N ARG A 83 -7.01 -5.20 -21.17
CA ARG A 83 -5.78 -5.99 -21.23
C ARG A 83 -4.59 -5.14 -21.67
N ALA A 84 -4.76 -4.33 -22.71
CA ALA A 84 -3.71 -3.43 -23.20
C ALA A 84 -3.27 -2.42 -22.13
N ILE A 85 -4.23 -1.84 -21.39
CA ILE A 85 -3.94 -0.93 -20.27
C ILE A 85 -3.14 -1.65 -19.18
N ALA A 86 -3.56 -2.84 -18.74
CA ALA A 86 -2.87 -3.58 -17.69
C ALA A 86 -1.43 -3.97 -18.09
N ILE A 87 -1.23 -4.39 -19.34
CA ILE A 87 0.11 -4.68 -19.88
C ILE A 87 0.96 -3.42 -19.91
N CYS A 88 0.44 -2.32 -20.46
CA CYS A 88 1.17 -1.05 -20.54
C CYS A 88 1.60 -0.56 -19.15
N LEU A 89 0.70 -0.60 -18.16
CA LEU A 89 0.97 -0.20 -16.78
C LEU A 89 1.95 -1.11 -16.03
N SER A 90 2.22 -2.31 -16.55
CA SER A 90 3.15 -3.28 -15.95
C SER A 90 4.45 -3.41 -16.76
N HIS A 91 4.61 -2.64 -17.84
CA HIS A 91 5.75 -2.71 -18.73
C HIS A 91 6.62 -1.46 -18.58
N MET A 92 7.94 -1.62 -18.68
CA MET A 92 8.90 -0.51 -18.55
C MET A 92 8.60 0.65 -19.52
N PHE A 93 8.12 0.35 -20.72
CA PHE A 93 7.71 1.37 -21.70
C PHE A 93 6.55 2.25 -21.22
N GLY A 94 5.60 1.70 -20.46
CA GLY A 94 4.42 2.45 -19.97
C GLY A 94 4.56 2.98 -18.54
N ALA A 95 5.28 2.26 -17.68
CA ALA A 95 5.47 2.59 -16.27
C ALA A 95 6.80 3.30 -15.97
N GLY A 96 7.70 3.40 -16.95
CA GLY A 96 9.05 3.90 -16.78
C GLY A 96 9.85 3.06 -15.78
N GLY A 97 10.71 3.72 -15.00
CA GLY A 97 11.51 3.11 -13.93
C GLY A 97 10.75 2.80 -12.63
N SER A 98 9.42 2.73 -12.67
CA SER A 98 8.61 2.40 -11.49
C SER A 98 8.70 0.91 -11.19
N TYR A 99 9.75 0.47 -10.49
CA TYR A 99 9.98 -0.96 -10.20
C TYR A 99 8.84 -1.62 -9.43
N PHE A 100 8.10 -0.86 -8.63
CA PHE A 100 6.89 -1.37 -8.00
C PHE A 100 5.79 -1.74 -9.00
N ARG A 101 5.83 -1.32 -10.28
CA ARG A 101 4.87 -1.71 -11.32
C ARG A 101 5.39 -2.78 -12.26
N THR A 102 6.68 -2.74 -12.56
CA THR A 102 7.33 -3.68 -13.48
C THR A 102 7.82 -4.95 -12.79
N GLY A 103 7.87 -4.94 -11.45
CA GLY A 103 8.42 -6.00 -10.63
C GLY A 103 9.93 -5.91 -10.45
N ALA A 104 10.42 -6.66 -9.48
CA ALA A 104 11.84 -6.88 -9.19
C ALA A 104 12.07 -8.37 -8.88
N GLY A 105 13.19 -8.93 -9.34
CA GLY A 105 13.54 -10.33 -9.10
C GLY A 105 14.05 -10.61 -7.68
N GLN A 106 14.49 -9.56 -6.99
CA GLN A 106 15.00 -9.59 -5.62
C GLN A 106 14.69 -8.24 -4.94
N PRO A 107 14.74 -8.16 -3.60
CA PRO A 107 14.66 -6.89 -2.88
C PRO A 107 15.70 -5.89 -3.40
N MET A 108 15.32 -4.62 -3.51
CA MET A 108 16.18 -3.55 -3.99
C MET A 108 15.76 -2.19 -3.44
N GLU A 109 16.70 -1.25 -3.38
CA GLU A 109 16.42 0.14 -3.08
C GLU A 109 15.75 0.83 -4.28
N VAL A 110 14.75 1.67 -3.99
CA VAL A 110 13.95 2.39 -4.97
C VAL A 110 13.56 3.75 -4.43
N ASP A 111 13.34 4.72 -5.32
CA ASP A 111 12.88 6.06 -4.93
C ASP A 111 11.45 6.06 -4.40
N THR A 112 10.62 5.11 -4.86
CA THR A 112 9.19 5.03 -4.51
C THR A 112 8.70 3.59 -4.38
N VAL A 113 7.83 3.37 -3.40
CA VAL A 113 7.14 2.08 -3.17
C VAL A 113 5.62 2.25 -3.24
N ALA A 114 4.92 1.19 -3.64
CA ALA A 114 3.48 1.10 -3.47
C ALA A 114 3.14 0.68 -2.02
N PHE A 115 2.05 1.24 -1.47
CA PHE A 115 1.46 0.79 -0.20
C PHE A 115 2.45 0.65 0.96
N GLY A 116 3.25 1.70 1.18
CA GLY A 116 4.40 1.69 2.09
C GLY A 116 4.11 1.18 3.50
N CYS A 117 5.09 0.46 4.03
CA CYS A 117 5.20 -0.06 5.38
C CYS A 117 6.43 0.58 6.02
N SER A 118 6.23 1.37 7.08
CA SER A 118 7.27 2.19 7.70
C SER A 118 7.18 2.18 9.21
N ASN A 119 8.31 2.39 9.87
CA ASN A 119 8.36 2.57 11.32
C ASN A 119 8.13 4.05 11.66
N VAL A 120 7.18 4.35 12.56
CA VAL A 120 6.79 5.74 12.85
C VAL A 120 7.86 6.49 13.66
N TRP A 121 8.69 5.74 14.38
CA TRP A 121 9.60 6.29 15.39
C TRP A 121 11.06 6.34 14.96
N ARG A 122 11.41 5.72 13.83
CA ARG A 122 12.74 5.88 13.23
C ARG A 122 12.73 7.15 12.38
N ARG A 123 13.16 8.25 13.00
CA ARG A 123 13.55 9.51 12.36
C ARG A 123 14.86 9.98 12.96
#